data_AF-A0A0P0XWB7-F1
#
_entry.id   AF-A0A0P0XWB7-F1
#
_cell.length_a   1.000
_cell.length_b   1.000
_cell.length_c   1.000
_cell.angle_alpha   90.00
_cell.angle_beta   90.00
_cell.angle_gamma   90.00
#
_symmetry.space_group_name_H-M   'P 1'
#
loop_
_entity.id
_entity.type
_entity.pdbx_description
1 polymer ?
#
loop_
_entity_poly.entity_id
_entity_poly.type
_entity_poly.pdbx_seq_one_letter_code
_entity_poly.pdbx_strand_id
1 'polypeptide(L)'
;MAAGSGREEAAAAAGYGRGPPWVFRGRALYQLHLVKAATARAFVPRELRLVEAFGYTLGGMFLARYDDSPAGKFDELVVIAGIVWNPPTSCA
;
A
#
# COMPACT_ATOMS: atom_id res chain seq x y z
N MET A 1 20.73 -28.54 22.48
CA MET A 1 19.99 -28.29 21.22
C MET A 1 19.80 -26.79 21.07
N ALA A 2 20.60 -26.13 20.24
CA ALA A 2 20.54 -24.68 20.00
C ALA A 2 20.74 -24.41 18.49
N ALA A 3 19.86 -24.96 17.66
CA ALA A 3 19.91 -24.87 16.19
C ALA A 3 18.78 -24.00 15.60
N GLY A 4 18.15 -23.15 16.42
CA GLY A 4 17.01 -22.32 16.02
C GLY A 4 17.36 -20.88 15.63
N SER A 5 18.36 -20.24 16.27
CA SER A 5 18.55 -18.78 16.17
C SER A 5 19.19 -18.32 14.85
N GLY A 6 20.13 -19.08 14.29
CA GLY A 6 20.88 -18.66 13.10
C GLY A 6 20.07 -18.61 11.79
N ARG A 7 18.93 -19.31 11.71
CA ARG A 7 18.06 -19.31 10.52
C ARG A 7 17.12 -18.10 10.47
N GLU A 8 16.68 -17.63 11.63
CA GLU A 8 15.82 -16.44 11.78
C GLU A 8 16.63 -15.14 11.60
N GLU A 9 17.85 -15.06 12.14
CA GLU A 9 18.75 -13.91 11.89
C GLU A 9 19.12 -13.75 10.41
N ALA A 10 19.41 -14.86 9.72
CA ALA A 10 19.64 -14.85 8.27
C ALA A 10 18.37 -14.57 7.45
N ALA A 11 17.17 -14.69 8.06
CA ALA A 11 15.90 -14.32 7.45
C ALA A 11 15.59 -12.83 7.60
N ALA A 12 15.84 -12.27 8.78
CA ALA A 12 15.76 -10.84 9.02
C ALA A 12 16.77 -10.05 8.16
N ALA A 13 17.99 -10.57 7.96
CA ALA A 13 19.05 -9.89 7.21
C ALA A 13 18.83 -9.85 5.68
N ALA A 14 18.03 -10.78 5.14
CA ALA A 14 17.88 -10.90 3.69
C ALA A 14 16.93 -9.85 3.09
N GLY A 15 16.12 -9.18 3.91
CA GLY A 15 15.18 -8.13 3.50
C GLY A 15 14.41 -8.48 2.22
N TYR A 16 14.41 -7.56 1.25
CA TYR A 16 13.80 -7.78 -0.07
C TYR A 16 14.54 -8.81 -0.95
N GLY A 17 15.78 -9.16 -0.60
CA GLY A 17 16.65 -10.06 -1.38
C GLY A 17 16.18 -11.52 -1.46
N ARG A 18 15.20 -11.94 -0.65
CA ARG A 18 14.56 -13.27 -0.77
C ARG A 18 13.61 -13.39 -1.95
N GLY A 19 13.24 -12.28 -2.58
CA GLY A 19 12.22 -12.24 -3.62
C GLY A 19 10.80 -12.45 -3.08
N PRO A 20 9.77 -12.27 -3.92
CA PRO A 20 8.38 -12.43 -3.53
C PRO A 20 8.00 -13.90 -3.24
N PRO A 21 6.98 -14.16 -2.41
CA PRO A 21 6.10 -13.18 -1.78
C PRO A 21 6.72 -12.52 -0.54
N TRP A 22 6.69 -11.18 -0.51
CA TRP A 22 7.06 -10.42 0.68
C TRP A 22 5.88 -10.35 1.65
N VAL A 23 6.17 -10.60 2.92
CA VAL A 23 5.14 -10.63 3.96
C VAL A 23 5.31 -9.42 4.85
N PHE A 24 4.22 -8.67 5.04
CA PHE A 24 4.13 -7.54 5.95
C PHE A 24 3.09 -7.87 7.02
N ARG A 25 3.43 -7.71 8.31
CA ARG A 25 2.52 -7.97 9.43
C ARG A 25 2.44 -6.74 10.32
N GLY A 26 1.24 -6.41 10.76
CA GLY A 26 1.01 -5.22 11.56
C GLY A 26 -0.46 -4.91 11.74
N ARG A 27 -0.74 -3.65 12.09
CA ARG A 27 -2.09 -3.09 12.21
C ARG A 27 -2.20 -1.87 11.31
N ALA A 28 -3.41 -1.59 10.83
CA ALA A 28 -3.66 -0.43 9.99
C ALA A 28 -4.97 0.27 10.32
N LEU A 29 -4.99 1.57 10.09
CA LEU A 29 -6.18 2.42 10.07
C LEU A 29 -6.42 2.91 8.64
N TYR A 30 -7.59 2.61 8.11
CA TYR A 30 -8.06 3.15 6.83
C TYR A 30 -9.07 4.25 7.10
N GLN A 31 -8.86 5.41 6.47
CA GLN A 31 -9.82 6.50 6.49
C GLN A 31 -10.10 6.94 5.06
N LEU A 32 -11.31 6.64 4.59
CA LEU A 32 -11.76 6.96 3.25
C LEU A 32 -12.37 8.37 3.20
N HIS A 33 -12.11 9.09 2.12
CA HIS A 33 -12.59 10.45 1.93
C HIS A 33 -13.09 10.67 0.50
N LEU A 34 -14.07 11.56 0.36
CA LEU A 34 -14.38 12.16 -0.93
C LEU A 34 -13.34 13.23 -1.24
N VAL A 35 -12.58 13.01 -2.31
CA VAL A 35 -11.58 13.94 -2.81
C VAL A 35 -12.12 14.59 -4.07
N LYS A 36 -12.00 15.91 -4.20
CA LYS A 36 -12.41 16.61 -5.43
C LYS A 36 -11.65 16.05 -6.62
N ALA A 37 -12.37 15.65 -7.66
CA ALA A 37 -11.80 15.00 -8.85
C ALA A 37 -10.71 15.88 -9.49
N ALA A 38 -10.93 17.19 -9.56
CA ALA A 38 -9.94 18.15 -10.06
C ALA A 38 -8.63 18.13 -9.25
N THR A 39 -8.70 17.99 -7.92
CA THR A 39 -7.52 17.88 -7.06
C THR A 39 -6.84 16.53 -7.24
N ALA A 40 -7.61 15.43 -7.23
CA ALA A 40 -7.09 14.08 -7.42
C ALA A 40 -6.36 13.93 -8.76
N ARG A 41 -6.86 14.60 -9.82
CA ARG A 41 -6.31 14.51 -11.17
C ARG A 41 -4.88 15.04 -11.31
N ALA A 42 -4.43 15.90 -10.41
CA ALA A 42 -3.05 16.37 -10.38
C ALA A 42 -2.04 15.25 -10.05
N PHE A 43 -2.49 14.18 -9.38
CA PHE A 43 -1.65 13.08 -8.90
C PHE A 43 -1.88 11.77 -9.66
N VAL A 44 -2.86 11.74 -10.57
CA VAL A 44 -3.24 10.54 -11.33
C VAL A 44 -2.70 10.65 -12.76
N PRO A 45 -1.93 9.65 -13.24
CA PRO A 45 -1.46 9.60 -14.63
C PRO A 45 -2.60 9.79 -15.63
N ARG A 46 -2.32 10.48 -16.74
CA ARG A 46 -3.39 10.97 -17.63
C ARG A 46 -4.09 9.83 -18.37
N GLU A 47 -3.40 8.72 -18.55
CA GLU A 47 -3.81 7.53 -19.27
C GLU A 47 -4.80 6.70 -18.45
N LEU A 48 -4.76 6.83 -17.12
CA LEU A 48 -5.67 6.15 -16.21
C LEU A 48 -6.97 6.96 -16.05
N ARG A 49 -8.10 6.29 -16.20
CA ARG A 49 -9.42 6.90 -16.03
C ARG A 49 -9.74 6.98 -14.54
N LEU A 50 -9.94 8.18 -14.01
CA LEU A 50 -10.38 8.40 -12.63
C LEU A 50 -11.85 7.97 -12.49
N VAL A 51 -12.16 7.20 -11.44
CA VAL A 51 -13.54 6.88 -11.06
C VAL A 51 -14.10 8.07 -10.31
N GLU A 52 -15.07 8.74 -10.92
CA GLU A 52 -15.66 9.98 -10.43
C GLU A 52 -17.19 9.85 -10.30
N ALA A 53 -17.74 10.43 -9.24
CA ALA A 53 -19.16 10.71 -9.10
C ALA A 53 -19.35 12.13 -8.53
N PHE A 54 -20.19 12.93 -9.18
CA PHE A 54 -20.53 14.30 -8.74
C PHE A 54 -19.33 15.24 -8.52
N GLY A 55 -18.26 15.11 -9.32
CA GLY A 55 -17.04 15.92 -9.15
C GLY A 55 -16.10 15.45 -8.04
N TYR A 56 -16.34 14.26 -7.46
CA TYR A 56 -15.50 13.65 -6.43
C TYR A 56 -15.07 12.24 -6.82
N THR A 57 -13.95 11.80 -6.27
CA THR A 57 -13.49 10.41 -6.31
C THR A 57 -13.32 9.90 -4.88
N LEU A 58 -13.31 8.58 -4.70
CA LEU A 58 -12.99 7.97 -3.42
C LEU A 58 -11.46 7.91 -3.27
N GLY A 59 -10.92 8.70 -2.35
CA GLY A 59 -9.53 8.66 -1.92
C GLY A 59 -9.45 8.35 -0.43
N GLY A 60 -8.36 8.79 0.21
CA GLY A 60 -8.23 8.66 1.65
C GLY A 60 -6.79 8.62 2.13
N MET A 61 -6.62 8.07 3.31
CA MET A 61 -5.30 7.73 3.84
C MET A 61 -5.32 6.35 4.49
N PHE A 62 -4.16 5.71 4.49
CA PHE A 62 -3.87 4.47 5.17
C PHE A 62 -2.66 4.70 6.07
N LEU A 63 -2.83 4.47 7.37
CA LEU A 63 -1.76 4.53 8.36
C LEU A 63 -1.52 3.13 8.89
N ALA A 64 -0.34 2.58 8.66
CA ALA A 64 0.07 1.27 9.14
C ALA A 64 1.23 1.35 10.12
N ARG A 65 1.21 0.43 11.08
CA ARG A 65 2.36 0.09 11.91
C ARG A 65 2.74 -1.34 11.61
N TYR A 66 3.89 -1.53 10.99
CA TYR A 66 4.45 -2.84 10.69
C TYR A 66 5.34 -3.33 11.82
N ASP A 67 4.96 -4.46 12.39
CA ASP A 67 5.72 -5.16 13.43
C ASP A 67 6.73 -6.16 12.79
N ASP A 68 6.53 -6.53 11.52
CA ASP A 68 7.41 -7.40 10.73
C ASP A 68 7.28 -7.10 9.23
N SER A 69 8.41 -6.93 8.53
CA SER A 69 8.46 -6.70 7.09
C SER A 69 9.88 -6.92 6.52
N PRO A 70 10.05 -7.01 5.19
CA PRO A 70 11.37 -7.04 4.56
C PRO A 70 12.23 -5.79 4.81
N ALA A 71 11.62 -4.66 5.18
CA ALA A 71 12.31 -3.42 5.52
C ALA A 71 12.54 -3.27 7.05
N GLY A 72 12.20 -4.29 7.85
CA GLY A 72 12.15 -4.19 9.30
C GLY A 72 10.86 -3.54 9.80
N LYS A 73 10.89 -3.01 11.03
CA LYS A 73 9.73 -2.36 11.64
C LYS A 73 9.65 -0.89 11.22
N PHE A 74 8.49 -0.44 10.79
CA PHE A 74 8.27 0.96 10.44
C PHE A 74 6.78 1.32 10.51
N ASP A 75 6.52 2.63 10.66
CA ASP A 75 5.19 3.21 10.49
C ASP A 75 5.09 3.77 9.05
N GLU A 76 3.99 3.48 8.34
CA GLU A 76 3.74 3.90 6.96
C GLU A 76 2.48 4.77 6.88
N LEU A 77 2.59 5.94 6.24
CA LEU A 77 1.45 6.77 5.88
C LEU A 77 1.34 6.84 4.35
N VAL A 78 0.24 6.32 3.80
CA VAL A 78 -0.09 6.40 2.38
C VAL A 78 -1.28 7.34 2.22
N VAL A 79 -1.14 8.33 1.34
CA VAL A 79 -2.25 9.20 0.92
C VAL A 79 -2.72 8.74 -0.46
N ILE A 80 -4.00 8.40 -0.57
CA ILE A 80 -4.61 7.85 -1.78
C ILE A 80 -5.42 8.96 -2.45
N ALA A 81 -4.97 9.41 -3.63
CA ALA A 81 -5.61 10.51 -4.35
C ALA A 81 -7.00 10.16 -4.90
N GLY A 82 -7.21 8.92 -5.35
CA GLY A 82 -8.47 8.46 -5.93
C GLY A 82 -8.41 7.04 -6.46
N ILE A 83 -9.57 6.47 -6.80
CA ILE A 83 -9.68 5.17 -7.46
C ILE A 83 -9.62 5.35 -8.98
N VAL A 84 -8.83 4.52 -9.65
CA VAL A 84 -8.68 4.54 -11.10
C VAL A 84 -9.16 3.23 -11.71
N TRP A 85 -9.58 3.31 -12.97
CA TRP A 85 -9.93 2.18 -13.81
C TRP A 85 -8.75 1.77 -14.69
N ASN A 86 -8.34 0.50 -14.61
CA ASN A 86 -7.28 -0.09 -15.43
C ASN A 86 -7.78 -1.36 -16.16
N PRO A 87 -8.40 -1.22 -17.34
CA PRO A 87 -8.84 -2.37 -18.13
C PRO A 87 -7.64 -3.18 -18.66
N PRO A 88 -7.70 -4.52 -18.75
CA PRO A 88 -8.82 -5.39 -18.37
C PRO A 88 -8.80 -5.82 -16.88
N THR A 89 -7.82 -5.38 -16.08
CA THR A 89 -7.62 -5.85 -14.70
C THR A 89 -8.67 -5.34 -13.71
N SER A 90 -9.30 -4.21 -14.00
CA SER A 90 -10.43 -3.71 -13.22
C SER A 90 -11.72 -4.32 -13.75
N CYS A 91 -12.51 -4.93 -12.87
CA CYS A 91 -13.87 -5.39 -13.14
C CYS A 91 -14.87 -4.50 -12.39
N ALA A 92 -15.97 -4.15 -13.05
CA ALA A 92 -17.09 -3.34 -12.62
C ALA A 92 -18.28 -3.83 -13.43
#